data_AF-A0A843WDE8-F1
#
_entry.id   AF-A0A843WDE8-F1
#
_cell.length_a   1.000
_cell.length_b   1.000
_cell.length_c   1.000
_cell.angle_alpha   90.00
_cell.angle_beta   90.00
_cell.angle_gamma   90.00
#
_symmetry.space_group_name_H-M   'P 1'
#
loop_
_entity.id
_entity.type
_entity.pdbx_description
1 polymer ?
#
loop_
_entity_poly.entity_id
_entity_poly.type
_entity_poly.pdbx_seq_one_letter_code
_entity_poly.pdbx_strand_id
1 'polypeptide(L)'
;MEFFLQGLDYQIWSIVEEGDLLVTNEKDKWTEDDKKKISLNCKAKSILCCALSKKEFNRISACKSCMEMWEKLRITYEGTDKVKETRIDILVTQYERFQMQQGESITQMYSRFTDITNGLAGLGKTYQMGDMVRKILRSLPAS
;
A
#
# COMPACT_ATOMS: atom_id res chain seq x y z
N MET A 1 0.44 -4.73 -6.42
CA MET A 1 0.44 -4.31 -7.84
C MET A 1 1.88 -4.10 -8.34
N GLU A 2 2.76 -3.54 -7.50
CA GLU A 2 4.20 -3.41 -7.75
C GLU A 2 4.85 -4.65 -8.38
N PHE A 3 4.83 -5.81 -7.72
CA PHE A 3 5.45 -7.04 -8.24
C PHE A 3 4.92 -7.46 -9.63
N PHE A 4 3.65 -7.21 -9.92
CA PHE A 4 3.06 -7.52 -11.22
C PHE A 4 3.61 -6.58 -12.31
N LEU A 5 3.71 -5.28 -12.02
CA LEU A 5 4.23 -4.29 -12.96
C LEU A 5 5.73 -4.46 -13.19
N GLN A 6 6.51 -4.67 -12.13
CA GLN A 6 7.94 -4.96 -12.22
C GLN A 6 8.22 -6.24 -13.01
N GLY A 7 7.35 -7.26 -12.87
CA GLY A 7 7.45 -8.50 -13.64
C GLY A 7 7.19 -8.33 -15.14
N LEU A 8 6.46 -7.30 -15.56
CA LEU A 8 6.24 -6.98 -16.98
C LEU A 8 7.37 -6.13 -17.56
N ASP A 9 7.80 -5.11 -16.81
CA ASP A 9 8.93 -4.24 -17.12
C ASP A 9 9.27 -3.43 -15.87
N TYR A 10 10.52 -3.56 -15.41
CA TYR A 10 11.00 -2.97 -14.17
C TYR A 10 10.77 -1.45 -14.11
N GLN A 11 10.88 -0.74 -15.23
CA GLN A 11 10.76 0.73 -15.28
C GLN A 11 9.32 1.23 -15.13
N ILE A 12 8.32 0.35 -15.28
CA ILE A 12 6.91 0.74 -15.24
C ILE A 12 6.47 1.13 -13.83
N TRP A 13 7.00 0.44 -12.80
CA TRP A 13 6.66 0.78 -11.43
C TRP A 13 7.09 2.20 -11.07
N SER A 14 8.31 2.60 -11.43
CA SER A 14 8.79 3.97 -11.19
C SER A 14 7.90 5.03 -11.83
N ILE A 15 7.37 4.79 -13.04
CA ILE A 15 6.45 5.74 -13.69
C ILE A 15 5.10 5.83 -12.96
N VAL A 16 4.63 4.70 -12.44
CA VAL A 16 3.36 4.61 -11.71
C VAL A 16 3.47 5.26 -10.32
N GLU A 17 4.61 5.12 -9.65
CA GLU A 17 4.84 5.65 -8.31
C GLU A 17 5.34 7.11 -8.30
N GLU A 18 6.32 7.43 -9.13
CA GLU A 18 7.03 8.72 -9.14
C GLU A 18 6.48 9.70 -10.18
N GLY A 19 5.77 9.19 -11.20
CA GLY A 19 5.15 9.98 -12.26
C GLY A 19 5.78 9.81 -13.64
N ASP A 20 5.11 10.44 -14.62
CA ASP A 20 5.50 10.36 -16.04
C ASP A 20 6.89 10.96 -16.27
N LEU A 21 7.70 10.28 -17.09
CA LEU A 21 9.00 10.79 -17.53
C LEU A 21 8.80 12.06 -18.37
N LEU A 22 9.38 13.18 -17.93
CA LEU A 22 9.22 14.47 -18.60
C LEU A 22 10.05 14.56 -19.89
N VAL A 23 9.42 15.08 -20.93
CA VAL A 23 10.06 15.49 -22.19
C VAL A 23 9.80 16.99 -22.38
N THR A 24 10.87 17.77 -22.37
CA THR A 24 10.82 19.24 -22.45
C THR A 24 11.01 19.77 -23.87
N ASN A 25 11.53 18.95 -24.78
CA ASN A 25 11.75 19.31 -26.17
C ASN A 25 10.42 19.37 -26.93
N GLU A 26 10.33 20.29 -27.90
CA GLU A 26 9.23 20.32 -28.87
C GLU A 26 9.25 19.04 -29.73
N LYS A 27 8.08 18.60 -30.20
CA LYS A 27 7.91 17.30 -30.85
C LYS A 27 8.77 17.09 -32.10
N ASP A 28 9.05 18.18 -32.81
CA ASP A 28 9.94 18.25 -33.97
C ASP A 28 11.43 18.06 -33.62
N LYS A 29 11.81 18.26 -32.35
CA LYS A 29 13.18 18.15 -31.83
C LYS A 29 13.39 16.95 -30.91
N TRP A 30 12.45 16.01 -30.87
CA TRP A 30 12.56 14.83 -30.01
C TRP A 30 13.72 13.93 -30.41
N THR A 31 14.60 13.70 -29.44
CA THR A 31 15.65 12.70 -29.53
C THR A 31 15.06 11.29 -29.44
N GLU A 32 15.86 10.28 -29.78
CA GLU A 32 15.44 8.88 -29.58
C GLU A 32 15.16 8.57 -28.10
N ASP A 33 15.86 9.23 -27.17
CA ASP A 33 15.60 9.06 -25.75
C ASP A 33 14.29 9.73 -25.30
N ASP A 34 13.91 10.87 -25.89
CA ASP A 34 12.61 11.50 -25.65
C ASP A 34 11.46 10.57 -26.11
N LYS A 35 11.61 9.95 -27.29
CA LYS A 35 10.63 8.98 -27.79
C LYS A 35 10.52 7.76 -26.90
N LYS A 36 11.64 7.25 -26.37
CA LYS A 36 11.66 6.12 -25.41
C LYS A 36 10.91 6.47 -24.13
N LYS A 37 11.14 7.66 -23.55
CA LYS A 37 10.43 8.13 -22.35
C LYS A 37 8.91 8.16 -22.56
N ILE A 38 8.46 8.74 -23.67
CA ILE A 38 7.03 8.80 -24.01
C ILE A 38 6.47 7.40 -24.23
N SER A 39 7.20 6.53 -24.94
CA SER A 39 6.80 5.14 -25.14
C SER A 39 6.62 4.40 -23.81
N LEU A 40 7.51 4.63 -22.84
CA LEU A 40 7.39 4.03 -21.50
C LEU A 40 6.17 4.58 -20.75
N ASN A 41 5.93 5.89 -20.78
CA ASN A 41 4.73 6.49 -20.16
C ASN A 41 3.44 5.92 -20.78
N CYS A 42 3.38 5.80 -22.11
CA CYS A 42 2.25 5.19 -22.81
C CYS A 42 2.09 3.71 -22.45
N LYS A 43 3.20 2.96 -22.36
CA LYS A 43 3.19 1.55 -21.96
C LYS A 43 2.66 1.37 -20.54
N ALA A 44 3.11 2.19 -19.58
CA ALA A 44 2.62 2.17 -18.21
C ALA A 44 1.11 2.41 -18.15
N LYS A 45 0.62 3.43 -18.88
CA LYS A 45 -0.82 3.75 -18.94
C LYS A 45 -1.63 2.61 -19.55
N SER A 46 -1.13 2.03 -20.64
CA SER A 46 -1.79 0.91 -21.29
C SER A 46 -1.87 -0.31 -20.39
N ILE A 47 -0.78 -0.67 -19.70
CA ILE A 47 -0.77 -1.81 -18.77
C ILE A 47 -1.77 -1.58 -17.65
N LEU A 48 -1.77 -0.39 -17.04
CA LEU A 48 -2.69 -0.07 -15.95
C LEU A 48 -4.15 -0.15 -16.41
N CYS A 49 -4.49 0.43 -17.57
CA CYS A 49 -5.84 0.37 -18.13
C CYS A 49 -6.29 -1.07 -18.45
N CYS A 50 -5.41 -1.87 -19.05
CA CYS A 50 -5.72 -3.24 -19.46
C CYS A 50 -5.83 -4.22 -18.28
N ALA A 51 -5.12 -3.95 -17.18
CA ALA A 51 -5.18 -4.79 -15.98
C ALA A 51 -6.48 -4.61 -15.18
N LEU A 52 -7.28 -3.58 -15.49
CA LEU A 52 -8.45 -3.20 -14.70
C LEU A 52 -9.75 -3.69 -15.33
N SER A 53 -10.70 -4.04 -14.47
CA SER A 53 -12.08 -4.26 -14.92
C SER A 53 -12.69 -2.97 -15.46
N LYS A 54 -13.70 -3.09 -16.32
CA LYS A 54 -14.44 -1.93 -16.87
C LYS A 54 -14.92 -0.96 -15.78
N LYS A 55 -15.36 -1.49 -14.63
CA LYS A 55 -15.81 -0.70 -13.49
C LYS A 55 -14.68 0.16 -12.94
N GLU A 56 -13.50 -0.41 -12.74
CA GLU A 56 -12.35 0.30 -12.16
C GLU A 56 -11.73 1.26 -13.17
N PHE A 57 -11.64 0.88 -14.44
CA PHE A 57 -11.24 1.79 -15.52
C PHE A 57 -12.10 3.06 -15.54
N ASN A 58 -13.42 2.94 -15.46
CA ASN A 58 -14.32 4.10 -15.45
C ASN A 58 -14.08 5.05 -14.26
N ARG A 59 -13.50 4.58 -13.15
CA ARG A 59 -13.17 5.45 -12.01
C ARG A 59 -11.96 6.32 -12.29
N ILE A 60 -11.00 5.80 -13.06
CA ILE A 60 -9.72 6.46 -13.33
C ILE A 60 -9.63 7.05 -14.74
N SER A 61 -10.65 6.89 -15.59
CA SER A 61 -10.61 7.28 -17.00
C SER A 61 -10.42 8.79 -17.23
N ALA A 62 -10.76 9.62 -16.24
CA ALA A 62 -10.56 11.07 -16.28
C ALA A 62 -9.16 11.52 -15.84
N CYS A 63 -8.34 10.62 -15.29
CA CYS A 63 -7.01 10.94 -14.79
C CYS A 63 -6.00 11.13 -15.94
N LYS A 64 -5.09 12.09 -15.77
CA LYS A 64 -4.19 12.52 -16.85
C LYS A 64 -2.92 11.68 -16.89
N SER A 65 -2.32 11.38 -15.73
CA SER A 65 -1.08 10.62 -15.59
C SER A 65 -1.30 9.23 -14.99
N CYS A 66 -0.32 8.33 -15.14
CA CYS A 66 -0.35 7.02 -14.49
C CYS A 66 -0.36 7.14 -12.96
N MET A 67 0.39 8.10 -12.43
CA MET A 67 0.45 8.39 -11.00
C MET A 67 -0.93 8.78 -10.44
N GLU A 68 -1.67 9.65 -11.13
CA GLU A 68 -3.01 10.05 -10.68
C GLU A 68 -3.99 8.87 -10.71
N MET A 69 -3.91 8.04 -11.75
CA MET A 69 -4.70 6.81 -11.86
C MET A 69 -4.40 5.85 -10.70
N TRP A 70 -3.12 5.62 -10.42
CA TRP A 70 -2.66 4.76 -9.33
C TRP A 70 -3.06 5.31 -7.97
N GLU A 71 -2.85 6.59 -7.71
CA GLU A 71 -3.22 7.24 -6.45
C GLU A 71 -4.72 7.12 -6.18
N LYS A 72 -5.56 7.28 -7.21
CA LYS A 72 -7.00 7.12 -7.08
C LYS A 72 -7.40 5.67 -6.76
N LEU A 73 -6.73 4.68 -7.34
CA LEU A 73 -6.93 3.27 -7.00
C LEU A 73 -6.47 2.99 -5.57
N ARG A 74 -5.28 3.47 -5.20
CA ARG A 74 -4.71 3.36 -3.85
C ARG A 74 -5.67 3.91 -2.80
N ILE A 75 -6.18 5.13 -2.99
CA ILE A 75 -7.17 5.74 -2.09
C ILE A 75 -8.46 4.93 -2.03
N THR A 76 -8.94 4.40 -3.17
CA THR A 76 -10.21 3.66 -3.24
C THR A 76 -10.14 2.34 -2.46
N TYR A 77 -9.00 1.64 -2.51
CA TYR A 77 -8.87 0.29 -1.96
C TYR A 77 -8.12 0.22 -0.63
N GLU A 78 -7.12 1.07 -0.45
CA GLU A 78 -6.31 1.11 0.76
C GLU A 78 -6.74 2.24 1.72
N GLY A 79 -7.65 3.12 1.28
CA GLY A 79 -8.05 4.32 2.00
C GLY A 79 -7.06 5.48 1.82
N THR A 80 -7.45 6.65 2.30
CA THR A 80 -6.56 7.82 2.35
C THR A 80 -5.49 7.64 3.43
N ASP A 81 -4.40 8.39 3.34
CA ASP A 81 -3.34 8.34 4.35
C ASP A 81 -3.89 8.67 5.75
N LYS A 82 -4.83 9.61 5.85
CA LYS A 82 -5.52 9.92 7.11
C LYS A 82 -6.32 8.72 7.67
N VAL A 83 -6.98 7.94 6.82
CA VAL A 83 -7.69 6.72 7.25
C VAL A 83 -6.69 5.66 7.69
N LYS A 84 -5.55 5.52 6.99
CA LYS A 84 -4.46 4.63 7.37
C LYS A 84 -3.88 5.01 8.73
N GLU A 85 -3.55 6.28 8.95
CA GLU A 85 -3.07 6.83 10.23
C GLU A 85 -4.07 6.56 11.36
N THR A 86 -5.35 6.87 11.14
CA THR A 86 -6.41 6.61 12.14
C THR A 86 -6.49 5.12 12.48
N ARG A 87 -6.34 4.23 11.50
CA ARG A 87 -6.33 2.78 11.72
C ARG A 87 -5.11 2.33 12.51
N ILE A 88 -3.94 2.91 12.22
CA ILE A 88 -2.71 2.69 12.99
C ILE A 88 -2.95 3.11 14.45
N ASP A 89 -3.49 4.30 14.70
CA ASP A 89 -3.71 4.82 16.05
C ASP A 89 -4.68 3.94 16.85
N ILE A 90 -5.75 3.46 16.22
CA ILE A 90 -6.70 2.53 16.84
C ILE A 90 -5.99 1.24 17.24
N LEU A 91 -5.23 0.64 16.32
CA LEU A 91 -4.52 -0.62 16.57
C LEU A 91 -3.38 -0.46 17.60
N VAL A 92 -2.67 0.66 17.58
CA VAL A 92 -1.66 1.01 18.60
C VAL A 92 -2.33 1.13 19.97
N THR A 93 -3.48 1.80 20.06
CA THR A 93 -4.23 1.91 21.30
C THR A 93 -4.68 0.54 21.81
N GLN A 94 -5.17 -0.33 20.90
CA GLN A 94 -5.55 -1.70 21.24
C GLN A 94 -4.34 -2.53 21.70
N TYR A 95 -3.20 -2.38 21.04
CA TYR A 95 -1.95 -3.01 21.43
C TYR A 95 -1.49 -2.54 22.81
N GLU A 96 -1.45 -1.22 23.05
CA GLU A 96 -1.02 -0.63 24.32
C GLU A 96 -1.92 -1.03 25.49
N ARG A 97 -3.24 -1.08 25.26
CA ARG A 97 -4.23 -1.50 26.26
C ARG A 97 -4.48 -3.01 26.28
N PHE A 98 -3.73 -3.79 25.50
CA PHE A 98 -3.96 -5.22 25.38
C PHE A 98 -3.83 -5.92 26.74
N GLN A 99 -4.86 -6.67 27.09
CA GLN A 99 -4.96 -7.49 28.30
C GLN A 99 -5.75 -8.77 27.95
N MET A 100 -5.47 -9.84 28.68
CA MET A 100 -6.28 -11.05 28.64
C MET A 100 -7.66 -10.75 29.22
N GLN A 101 -8.70 -11.21 28.53
CA GLN A 101 -10.08 -11.00 28.97
C GLN A 101 -10.50 -12.08 29.97
N GLN A 102 -11.49 -11.78 30.81
CA GLN A 102 -12.02 -12.74 31.75
C GLN A 102 -12.71 -13.90 31.00
N GLY A 103 -12.35 -15.14 31.34
CA GLY A 103 -12.89 -16.34 30.70
C GLY A 103 -12.31 -16.65 29.31
N GLU A 104 -11.35 -15.86 28.84
CA GLU A 104 -10.62 -16.12 27.61
C GLU A 104 -9.55 -17.19 27.81
N SER A 105 -9.29 -18.03 26.80
CA SER A 105 -8.16 -18.96 26.81
C SER A 105 -6.87 -18.30 26.31
N ILE A 106 -5.71 -18.84 26.70
CA ILE A 106 -4.40 -18.33 26.22
C ILE A 106 -4.32 -18.35 24.69
N THR A 107 -4.88 -19.36 24.02
CA THR A 107 -4.90 -19.44 22.56
C THR A 107 -5.76 -18.34 21.93
N GLN A 108 -6.93 -18.04 22.51
CA GLN A 108 -7.79 -16.96 22.06
C GLN A 108 -7.11 -15.59 22.23
N MET A 109 -6.49 -15.38 23.39
CA MET A 109 -5.71 -14.18 23.67
C MET A 109 -4.57 -14.02 22.66
N TYR A 110 -3.80 -15.07 22.42
CA TYR A 110 -2.71 -15.03 21.45
C TYR A 110 -3.20 -14.72 20.05
N SER A 111 -4.30 -15.33 19.60
CA SER A 111 -4.92 -15.02 18.30
C SER A 111 -5.25 -13.55 18.15
N ARG A 112 -5.94 -12.94 19.14
CA ARG A 112 -6.26 -11.51 19.10
C ARG A 112 -5.01 -10.63 19.08
N PHE A 113 -3.99 -11.01 19.84
CA PHE A 113 -2.73 -10.29 19.84
C PHE A 113 -2.06 -10.31 18.46
N THR A 114 -2.02 -11.49 17.84
CA THR A 114 -1.48 -11.69 16.48
C THR A 114 -2.28 -10.92 15.44
N ASP A 115 -3.61 -10.86 15.55
CA ASP A 115 -4.44 -10.06 14.64
C ASP A 115 -4.09 -8.56 14.71
N ILE A 116 -3.86 -8.04 15.93
CA ILE A 116 -3.44 -6.65 16.13
C ILE A 116 -2.05 -6.39 15.55
N THR A 117 -1.07 -7.25 15.86
CA THR A 117 0.32 -7.05 15.39
C THR A 117 0.46 -7.25 13.89
N ASN A 118 -0.25 -8.20 13.29
CA ASN A 118 -0.32 -8.36 11.85
C ASN A 118 -1.02 -7.18 11.16
N GLY A 119 -2.10 -6.67 11.77
CA GLY A 119 -2.77 -5.46 11.28
C GLY A 119 -1.84 -4.25 11.25
N LEU A 120 -1.03 -4.06 12.29
CA LEU A 120 -0.01 -3.00 12.35
C LEU A 120 1.12 -3.23 11.35
N ALA A 121 1.62 -4.45 11.22
CA ALA A 121 2.67 -4.80 10.27
C ALA A 121 2.23 -4.54 8.82
N GLY A 122 0.99 -4.89 8.47
CA GLY A 122 0.40 -4.61 7.16
C GLY A 122 0.22 -3.12 6.86
N LEU A 123 0.31 -2.26 7.87
CA LEU A 123 0.27 -0.79 7.74
C LEU A 123 1.66 -0.16 7.91
N GLY A 124 2.73 -0.96 7.93
CA GLY A 124 4.12 -0.49 8.03
C GLY A 124 4.63 -0.24 9.45
N LYS A 125 3.85 -0.58 10.49
CA LYS A 125 4.29 -0.45 11.90
C LYS A 125 4.55 -1.83 12.50
N THR A 126 5.82 -2.16 12.72
CA THR A 126 6.21 -3.48 13.25
C THR A 126 6.80 -3.36 14.66
N TYR A 127 6.63 -4.42 15.46
CA TYR A 127 7.26 -4.57 16.78
C TYR A 127 8.27 -5.69 16.75
N GLN A 128 9.36 -5.54 17.50
CA GLN A 128 10.35 -6.59 17.64
C GLN A 128 9.77 -7.77 18.43
N MET A 129 10.20 -8.99 18.08
CA MET A 129 9.71 -10.21 18.74
C MET A 129 9.86 -10.16 20.27
N GLY A 130 10.99 -9.63 20.76
CA GLY A 130 11.22 -9.48 22.20
C GLY A 130 10.25 -8.51 22.88
N ASP A 131 9.82 -7.45 22.21
CA ASP A 131 8.81 -6.52 22.73
C ASP A 131 7.43 -7.16 22.75
N MET A 132 7.09 -7.91 21.69
CA MET A 132 5.82 -8.64 21.61
C MET A 132 5.70 -9.69 22.71
N VAL A 133 6.75 -10.49 22.94
CA VAL A 133 6.76 -11.49 24.02
C VAL A 133 6.61 -10.81 25.39
N ARG A 134 7.38 -9.75 25.67
CA ARG A 134 7.23 -8.98 26.91
C ARG A 134 5.82 -8.41 27.06
N LYS A 135 5.20 -7.97 25.97
CA LYS A 135 3.85 -7.43 25.98
C LYS A 135 2.83 -8.50 26.36
N ILE A 136 2.86 -9.66 25.71
CA ILE A 136 1.96 -10.78 26.01
C ILE A 136 2.09 -11.22 27.47
N LEU A 137 3.32 -11.38 27.97
CA LEU A 137 3.57 -11.80 29.35
C LEU A 137 3.01 -10.80 30.37
N ARG A 138 3.07 -9.49 30.09
CA ARG A 138 2.49 -8.43 30.95
C ARG A 138 0.97 -8.32 30.85
N SER A 139 0.36 -8.98 29.87
CA SER A 139 -1.07 -8.95 29.61
C SER A 139 -1.80 -10.16 30.21
N LEU A 140 -1.06 -11.11 30.82
CA LEU A 140 -1.63 -12.23 31.54
C LEU A 140 -2.22 -11.77 32.89
N PRO A 141 -3.29 -12.41 33.38
CA PRO A 141 -3.86 -12.09 34.68
C PRO A 141 -2.85 -12.35 35.80
N ALA A 142 -2.91 -11.54 36.86
CA ALA A 142 -2.14 -11.77 38.07
C ALA A 142 -2.52 -13.14 38.65
N SER A 143 -1.49 -13.93 39.01
CA SER A 143 -1.65 -15.23 39.68
C SER A 143 -2.17 -15.08 41.11
#